data_AF-A0A8T2CM25-F1
#
_entry.id   AF-A0A8T2CM25-F1
#
_cell.length_a   1.000
_cell.length_b   1.000
_cell.length_c   1.000
_cell.angle_alpha   90.00
_cell.angle_beta   90.00
_cell.angle_gamma   90.00
#
_symmetry.space_group_name_H-M   'P 1'
#
loop_
_entity.id
_entity.type
_entity.pdbx_description
1 polymer ?
#
loop_
_entity_poly.entity_id
_entity_poly.type
_entity_poly.pdbx_seq_one_letter_code
_entity_poly.pdbx_strand_id
1 'polypeptide(L)'
;MSTINCKRCGEREDELCIFFNCASSRRMWNEAPISQQISTGLYKNFHSFLPKALLVSGLPPSGLVSTPTAPCLLWNLWKARNCLIFDDRHFTEKDIINKATREARDWQSTKLTRQNNKLNQEGLW
;
A
#
# COMPACT_ATOMS: atom_id res chain seq x y z
N MET A 1 12.07 -25.75 16.13
CA MET A 1 12.10 -24.64 15.15
C MET A 1 11.26 -23.52 15.73
N SER A 2 11.88 -22.41 16.13
CA SER A 2 11.18 -21.23 16.64
C SER A 2 10.30 -20.67 15.52
N THR A 3 8.98 -20.67 15.69
CA THR A 3 8.08 -20.02 14.73
C THR A 3 8.20 -18.51 14.92
N ILE A 4 8.56 -17.79 13.85
CA ILE A 4 8.49 -16.33 13.86
C ILE A 4 7.01 -15.99 13.89
N ASN A 5 6.59 -15.26 14.92
CA ASN A 5 5.20 -14.83 15.10
C ASN A 5 5.10 -13.32 14.85
N CYS A 6 3.97 -12.90 14.29
CA CYS A 6 3.73 -11.51 13.96
C CYS A 6 3.58 -10.69 15.24
N LYS A 7 4.43 -9.67 15.43
CA LYS A 7 4.36 -8.78 16.61
C LYS A 7 3.03 -8.04 16.77
N ARG A 8 2.22 -7.93 15.70
CA ARG A 8 0.91 -7.23 15.74
C ARG A 8 -0.27 -8.13 16.11
N CYS A 9 -0.28 -9.39 15.66
CA CYS A 9 -1.44 -10.28 15.84
C CYS A 9 -1.12 -11.61 16.53
N GLY A 10 0.14 -11.91 16.83
CA GLY A 10 0.55 -13.15 17.53
C GLY A 10 0.56 -14.42 16.68
N GLU A 11 -0.15 -14.43 15.55
CA GLU A 11 -0.16 -15.55 14.59
C GLU A 11 1.22 -15.79 13.94
N ARG A 12 1.41 -16.96 13.32
CA ARG A 12 2.61 -17.26 12.52
C ARG A 12 2.84 -16.15 11.49
N GLU A 13 4.04 -15.59 11.46
CA GLU A 13 4.41 -14.56 10.51
C GLU A 13 4.82 -15.20 9.18
N ASP A 14 4.11 -14.80 8.13
CA ASP A 14 4.47 -15.00 6.74
C ASP A 14 4.02 -13.77 5.92
N GLU A 15 4.30 -13.77 4.62
CA GLU A 15 3.91 -12.68 3.72
C GLU A 15 2.39 -12.44 3.73
N LEU A 16 1.60 -13.51 3.77
CA LEU A 16 0.14 -13.41 3.76
C LEU A 16 -0.39 -12.81 5.06
N CYS A 17 0.20 -13.15 6.19
CA CYS A 17 -0.06 -12.55 7.49
C CYS A 17 0.22 -11.06 7.44
N ILE A 18 1.44 -10.66 7.06
CA ILE A 18 1.86 -9.25 7.03
C ILE A 18 0.98 -8.41 6.10
N PHE A 19 0.64 -8.92 4.92
CA PHE A 19 -0.07 -8.12 3.92
C PHE A 19 -1.59 -8.25 3.96
N PHE A 20 -2.17 -9.34 4.50
CA PHE A 20 -3.63 -9.57 4.44
C PHE A 20 -4.25 -10.14 5.71
N ASN A 21 -3.70 -11.22 6.26
CA ASN A 21 -4.40 -12.02 7.28
C ASN A 21 -4.21 -11.46 8.69
N CYS A 22 -3.21 -10.61 8.91
CA CYS A 22 -3.08 -9.88 10.17
C CYS A 22 -4.31 -8.99 10.37
N ALA A 23 -4.86 -8.98 11.59
CA ALA A 23 -5.99 -8.13 11.93
C ALA A 23 -5.74 -6.64 11.61
N SER A 24 -4.49 -6.17 11.77
CA SER A 24 -4.10 -4.80 11.43
C SER A 24 -4.15 -4.55 9.92
N SER A 25 -3.63 -5.47 9.11
CA SER A 25 -3.64 -5.36 7.65
C SER A 25 -5.06 -5.41 7.09
N ARG A 26 -5.93 -6.27 7.65
CA ARG A 26 -7.36 -6.28 7.30
C ARG A 26 -8.04 -4.94 7.56
N ARG A 27 -7.83 -4.36 8.75
CA ARG A 27 -8.38 -3.05 9.10
C ARG A 27 -7.88 -1.96 8.15
N MET A 28 -6.58 -1.95 7.84
CA MET A 28 -6.01 -1.01 6.88
C MET A 28 -6.67 -1.13 5.50
N TRP A 29 -6.83 -2.34 4.96
CA TRP A 29 -7.51 -2.54 3.68
C TRP A 29 -8.97 -2.08 3.71
N ASN A 30 -9.68 -2.30 4.81
CA ASN A 30 -11.08 -1.87 4.99
C ASN A 30 -11.24 -0.35 5.10
N GLU A 31 -10.24 0.35 5.61
CA GLU A 31 -10.28 1.82 5.75
C GLU A 31 -9.61 2.56 4.59
N ALA A 32 -8.84 1.86 3.76
CA ALA A 32 -8.09 2.48 2.66
C ALA A 32 -9.03 3.06 1.58
N PRO A 33 -8.77 4.28 1.07
CA PRO A 33 -9.60 4.92 0.05
C PRO A 33 -9.29 4.39 -1.35
N ILE A 34 -9.53 3.10 -1.59
CA ILE A 34 -9.20 2.38 -2.83
C ILE A 34 -10.44 2.00 -3.65
N SER A 35 -10.31 1.97 -4.98
CA SER A 35 -11.42 1.75 -5.92
C SER A 35 -12.00 0.35 -5.88
N GLN A 36 -11.22 -0.63 -5.43
CA GLN A 36 -11.66 -2.01 -5.27
C GLN A 36 -11.20 -2.54 -3.92
N GLN A 37 -12.14 -3.08 -3.15
CA GLN A 37 -11.85 -3.70 -1.88
C GLN A 37 -11.00 -4.96 -2.07
N ILE A 38 -9.91 -5.07 -1.30
CA ILE A 38 -9.07 -6.26 -1.30
C ILE A 38 -9.62 -7.24 -0.26
N SER A 39 -10.30 -8.28 -0.73
CA SER A 39 -10.81 -9.37 0.12
C SER A 39 -9.66 -10.21 0.65
N THR A 40 -9.29 -9.95 1.91
CA THR A 40 -8.31 -10.74 2.67
C THR A 40 -8.84 -12.16 2.88
N GLY A 41 -8.13 -13.19 2.41
CA GLY A 41 -8.52 -14.60 2.52
C GLY A 41 -8.78 -15.33 1.18
N LEU A 42 -8.92 -14.61 0.07
CA LEU A 42 -9.09 -15.25 -1.26
C LEU A 42 -7.76 -15.69 -1.89
N TYR A 43 -6.63 -15.19 -1.38
CA TYR A 43 -5.33 -15.35 -2.01
C TYR A 43 -4.50 -16.42 -1.30
N LYS A 44 -4.11 -17.46 -2.06
CA LYS A 44 -3.30 -18.58 -1.55
C LYS A 44 -1.81 -18.25 -1.44
N ASN A 45 -1.33 -17.25 -2.16
CA ASN A 45 0.04 -16.76 -2.11
C ASN A 45 0.13 -15.31 -2.61
N PHE A 46 1.18 -14.61 -2.19
CA PHE A 46 1.42 -13.21 -2.54
C PHE A 46 1.56 -12.99 -4.05
N HIS A 47 2.18 -13.93 -4.77
CA HIS A 47 2.40 -13.85 -6.21
C HIS A 47 1.10 -13.78 -7.03
N SER A 48 0.06 -14.52 -6.62
CA SER A 48 -1.26 -14.50 -7.27
C SER A 48 -2.03 -13.19 -7.03
N PHE A 49 -1.69 -12.50 -5.95
CA PHE A 49 -2.36 -11.28 -5.52
C PHE A 49 -1.74 -10.03 -6.13
N LEU A 50 -0.41 -9.94 -6.08
CA LEU A 50 0.32 -8.71 -6.39
C LEU A 50 -0.11 -8.10 -7.73
N PRO A 51 -0.23 -8.84 -8.86
CA PRO A 51 -0.66 -8.25 -10.13
C PRO A 51 -2.03 -7.55 -10.06
N LYS A 52 -2.98 -8.10 -9.28
CA LYS A 52 -4.31 -7.51 -9.11
C LYS A 52 -4.23 -6.26 -8.23
N ALA A 53 -3.46 -6.32 -7.16
CA ALA A 53 -3.23 -5.19 -6.26
C ALA A 53 -2.65 -3.99 -6.99
N LEU A 54 -1.68 -4.22 -7.88
CA LEU A 54 -1.02 -3.15 -8.64
C LEU A 54 -1.96 -2.39 -9.59
N LEU A 55 -3.15 -2.94 -9.89
CA LEU A 55 -4.18 -2.29 -10.70
C LEU A 55 -5.17 -1.46 -9.86
N VAL A 56 -5.15 -1.60 -8.53
CA VAL A 56 -6.10 -0.91 -7.65
C VAL A 56 -5.68 0.55 -7.44
N SER A 57 -6.50 1.45 -7.98
CA SER A 57 -6.35 2.89 -7.85
C SER A 57 -7.05 3.45 -6.61
N GLY A 58 -6.85 4.74 -6.31
CA GLY A 58 -7.61 5.42 -5.27
C GLY A 58 -9.04 5.79 -5.69
N LEU A 59 -9.92 6.00 -4.71
CA LEU A 59 -11.29 6.47 -4.96
C LEU A 59 -11.33 7.92 -5.48
N PRO A 60 -12.36 8.32 -6.25
CA PRO A 60 -12.50 9.68 -6.76
C PRO A 60 -12.32 10.81 -5.73
N PRO A 61 -12.90 10.75 -4.52
CA PRO A 61 -12.73 11.80 -3.51
C PRO A 61 -11.29 11.95 -3.01
N SER A 62 -10.44 10.93 -3.17
CA SER A 62 -9.04 10.98 -2.76
C SER A 62 -8.12 11.72 -3.75
N GLY A 63 -8.62 11.97 -4.98
CA GLY A 63 -7.87 12.57 -6.09
C GLY A 63 -6.93 11.60 -6.83
N LEU A 64 -6.97 10.31 -6.51
CA LEU A 64 -5.98 9.29 -6.92
C LEU A 64 -6.52 8.26 -7.94
N VAL A 65 -7.56 8.59 -8.71
CA VAL A 65 -8.24 7.64 -9.63
C VAL A 65 -7.31 7.05 -10.68
N SER A 66 -6.32 7.82 -11.13
CA SER A 66 -5.34 7.40 -12.15
C SER A 66 -4.02 6.91 -11.55
N THR A 67 -3.94 6.79 -10.23
CA THR A 67 -2.72 6.42 -9.51
C THR A 67 -2.93 5.12 -8.74
N PRO A 68 -2.13 4.08 -9.01
CA PRO A 68 -2.15 2.87 -8.20
C PRO A 68 -1.78 3.19 -6.75
N THR A 69 -2.74 3.06 -5.83
CA THR A 69 -2.58 3.39 -4.40
C THR A 69 -2.21 2.17 -3.57
N ALA A 70 -2.68 0.98 -3.97
CA ALA A 70 -2.35 -0.28 -3.31
C ALA A 70 -0.83 -0.59 -3.23
N PRO A 71 0.02 -0.27 -4.23
CA PRO A 71 1.47 -0.43 -4.08
C PRO A 71 2.05 0.40 -2.93
N CYS A 72 1.60 1.65 -2.77
CA CYS A 72 2.01 2.51 -1.65
C CYS A 72 1.54 1.94 -0.31
N LEU A 73 0.34 1.36 -0.24
CA LEU A 73 -0.17 0.71 0.97
C LEU A 73 0.65 -0.51 1.36
N LEU A 74 0.93 -1.41 0.41
CA LEU A 74 1.80 -2.58 0.63
C LEU A 74 3.19 -2.17 1.12
N TRP A 75 3.78 -1.16 0.49
CA TRP A 75 5.09 -0.63 0.88
C TRP A 75 5.08 -0.07 2.31
N ASN A 76 4.04 0.68 2.68
CA ASN A 76 3.95 1.26 4.02
C ASN A 76 3.62 0.20 5.10
N LEU A 77 2.88 -0.87 4.78
CA LEU A 77 2.73 -2.03 5.66
C LEU A 77 4.07 -2.70 5.96
N TRP A 78 4.86 -2.97 4.92
CA TRP A 78 6.18 -3.58 5.08
C TRP A 78 7.11 -2.70 5.92
N LYS A 79 7.16 -1.38 5.64
CA LYS A 79 7.92 -0.42 6.46
C LYS A 79 7.45 -0.42 7.91
N ALA A 80 6.14 -0.38 8.14
CA ALA A 80 5.58 -0.39 9.49
C ALA A 80 5.89 -1.68 10.27
N ARG A 81 5.94 -2.84 9.59
CA ARG A 81 6.42 -4.10 10.17
C ARG A 81 7.89 -4.04 10.54
N ASN A 82 8.74 -3.50 9.66
CA ASN A 82 10.17 -3.39 9.93
C ASN A 82 10.47 -2.44 11.08
N CYS A 83 9.85 -1.26 11.12
CA CYS A 83 10.01 -0.33 12.25
C CYS A 83 9.57 -0.95 13.58
N LEU A 84 8.51 -1.77 13.59
CA LEU A 84 8.09 -2.47 14.80
C LEU A 84 9.11 -3.54 15.26
N ILE A 85 9.84 -4.14 14.33
CA ILE A 85 10.82 -5.18 14.65
C ILE A 85 12.14 -4.59 15.09
N PHE A 86 12.63 -3.59 14.36
CA PHE A 86 13.96 -3.02 14.57
C PHE A 86 13.97 -1.82 15.52
N ASP A 87 12.89 -1.04 15.56
CA ASP A 87 12.82 0.22 16.32
C ASP A 87 11.76 0.22 17.43
N ASP A 88 11.05 -0.90 17.62
CA ASP A 88 9.86 -1.04 18.50
C ASP A 88 8.78 0.03 18.25
N ARG A 89 8.78 0.62 17.06
CA ARG A 89 7.90 1.73 16.72
C ARG A 89 6.58 1.24 16.13
N HIS A 90 5.50 1.65 16.77
CA HIS A 90 4.14 1.29 16.39
C HIS A 90 3.53 2.35 15.46
N PHE A 91 2.81 1.89 14.44
CA PHE A 91 2.05 2.73 13.51
C PHE A 91 0.63 2.18 13.40
N THR A 92 -0.35 3.06 13.56
CA THR A 92 -1.76 2.73 13.36
C THR A 92 -2.07 2.52 11.88
N GLU A 93 -3.18 1.86 11.60
CA GLU A 93 -3.68 1.68 10.23
C GLU A 93 -3.89 3.03 9.53
N LYS A 94 -4.38 4.03 10.26
CA LYS A 94 -4.56 5.40 9.76
C LYS A 94 -3.23 6.07 9.41
N ASP A 95 -2.19 5.91 10.23
CA ASP A 95 -0.85 6.45 9.92
C ASP A 95 -0.32 5.88 8.60
N ILE A 96 -0.50 4.56 8.42
CA ILE A 96 -0.08 3.84 7.21
C ILE A 96 -0.86 4.35 5.99
N ILE A 97 -2.20 4.45 6.09
CA ILE A 97 -3.06 4.93 5.01
C ILE A 97 -2.73 6.37 4.63
N ASN A 98 -2.59 7.26 5.61
CA ASN A 98 -2.28 8.67 5.38
C ASN A 98 -0.93 8.83 4.67
N LYS A 99 0.09 8.09 5.13
CA LYS A 99 1.41 8.11 4.50
C LYS A 99 1.38 7.56 3.07
N ALA A 100 0.73 6.42 2.86
CA ALA A 100 0.57 5.83 1.53
C ALA A 100 -0.18 6.75 0.57
N THR A 101 -1.24 7.41 1.04
CA THR A 101 -2.03 8.37 0.26
C THR A 101 -1.19 9.58 -0.14
N ARG A 102 -0.38 10.11 0.78
CA ARG A 102 0.55 11.21 0.47
C ARG A 102 1.58 10.78 -0.57
N GLU A 103 2.22 9.62 -0.38
CA GLU A 103 3.21 9.09 -1.34
C GLU A 103 2.58 8.87 -2.73
N ALA A 104 1.35 8.39 -2.80
CA ALA A 104 0.62 8.26 -4.07
C ALA A 104 0.35 9.62 -4.74
N ARG A 105 -0.02 10.65 -3.96
CA ARG A 105 -0.22 12.01 -4.48
C ARG A 105 1.08 12.62 -5.02
N ASP A 106 2.18 12.46 -4.28
CA ASP A 106 3.50 12.95 -4.69
C ASP A 106 3.97 12.26 -5.99
N TRP A 107 3.63 10.98 -6.15
CA TRP A 107 3.90 10.26 -7.39
C TRP A 107 3.08 10.80 -8.57
N GLN A 108 1.79 11.08 -8.36
CA GLN A 108 0.92 11.65 -9.38
C GLN A 108 1.37 13.04 -9.82
N SER A 109 1.70 13.92 -8.87
CA SER A 109 2.18 15.27 -9.18
C SER A 109 3.48 15.24 -9.98
N THR A 110 4.42 14.37 -9.59
CA THR A 110 5.69 14.17 -10.32
C THR A 110 5.47 13.69 -11.76
N LYS A 111 4.50 12.78 -12.00
CA LYS A 111 4.17 12.34 -13.36
C LYS A 111 3.64 13.49 -14.22
N LEU A 112 2.76 14.31 -13.67
CA LEU A 112 2.21 15.48 -14.37
C LEU A 112 3.32 16.47 -14.73
N THR A 113 4.23 16.78 -13.80
CA THR A 113 5.39 17.64 -14.08
C THR A 113 6.25 17.07 -15.21
N ARG A 114 6.52 15.76 -15.21
CA ARG A 114 7.30 15.10 -16.27
C ARG A 114 6.59 15.16 -17.63
N GLN A 115 5.27 14.99 -17.67
CA GLN A 115 4.49 15.10 -18.91
C GLN A 115 4.52 16.54 -19.46
N ASN A 116 4.31 17.54 -18.61
CA ASN A 116 4.38 18.94 -19.01
C ASN A 116 5.78 19.32 -19.53
N ASN A 117 6.84 18.82 -18.89
CA ASN A 117 8.21 19.06 -19.35
C ASN A 117 8.46 18.44 -20.74
N LYS A 118 7.90 17.26 -21.03
CA LYS A 118 7.99 16.63 -22.36
C LYS A 118 7.23 17.42 -23.42
N LEU A 119 5.99 17.83 -23.14
CA LEU A 119 5.18 18.63 -24.05
C LEU A 119 5.86 19.98 -24.38
N ASN A 120 6.44 20.63 -23.38
CA ASN A 120 7.20 21.88 -23.57
C ASN A 120 8.49 21.68 -24.39
N GLN A 121 9.10 20.49 -24.36
CA GLN A 121 10.25 20.15 -25.19
C GLN A 121 9.86 19.84 -26.64
N GLU A 122 8.68 19.25 -26.86
CA GLU A 122 8.18 18.86 -28.19
C GLU A 122 7.50 20.04 -28.94
N GLY A 123 7.01 21.06 -28.23
CA GLY A 123 6.40 22.27 -28.79
C GLY A 123 7.37 23.43 -29.11
N LEU A 124 8.67 23.17 -29.17
CA LEU A 124 9.73 24.16 -29.45
C LEU A 124 10.09 24.28 -30.95
N TRP A 125 9.10 24.15 -31.84
CA TRP A 125 9.24 24.42 -33.28
C TRP A 125 8.22 25.47 -33.74
#